data_AF-A0A2N3AKJ4-F1
#
_entry.id   AF-A0A2N3AKJ4-F1
#
_cell.length_a   1.000
_cell.length_b   1.000
_cell.length_c   1.000
_cell.angle_alpha   90.00
_cell.angle_beta   90.00
_cell.angle_gamma   90.00
#
_symmetry.space_group_name_H-M   'P 1'
#
loop_
_entity.id
_entity.type
_entity.pdbx_description
1 polymer ?
#
loop_
_entity_poly.entity_id
_entity_poly.type
_entity_poly.pdbx_seq_one_letter_code
_entity_poly.pdbx_strand_id
1 'polypeptide(L)' 'MNISERIILDPQEQATIRLWAHGKSFPLRLVQRAQIIQMAADGIFSHDIACRLGISRPTV' A
#
# COMPACT_ATOMS: atom_id res chain seq x y z
N MET A 1 -5.15 4.79 -19.20
CA MET A 1 -4.11 5.42 -18.36
C MET A 1 -4.81 5.85 -17.07
N ASN A 2 -4.95 4.94 -16.10
CA ASN A 2 -5.59 5.26 -14.82
C ASN A 2 -4.48 5.61 -13.84
N ILE A 3 -4.12 6.89 -13.81
CA ILE A 3 -3.22 7.43 -12.81
C ILE A 3 -4.09 7.64 -11.57
N SER A 4 -3.87 6.85 -10.52
CA SER A 4 -4.42 7.17 -9.20
C SER A 4 -3.64 8.35 -8.63
N GLU A 5 -4.33 9.32 -8.05
CA GLU A 5 -3.70 10.43 -7.33
C GLU A 5 -2.77 9.90 -6.23
N ARG A 6 -1.67 10.62 -5.99
CA ARG A 6 -0.72 10.26 -4.95
C ARG A 6 -1.41 10.34 -3.60
N ILE A 7 -1.32 9.26 -2.82
CA ILE A 7 -1.81 9.27 -1.45
C ILE A 7 -0.87 10.15 -0.62
N ILE A 8 -1.40 11.20 0.00
CA ILE A 8 -0.66 12.03 0.96
C ILE A 8 -1.07 11.55 2.35
N LEU A 9 -0.09 11.11 3.13
CA LEU A 9 -0.28 10.66 4.51
C LEU A 9 0.37 11.67 5.46
N ASP A 10 -0.34 12.04 6.52
CA ASP A 10 0.25 12.74 7.67
C ASP A 10 1.23 11.82 8.42
N PRO A 11 2.23 12.35 9.17
CA PRO A 11 3.15 11.51 9.95
C PRO A 11 2.48 10.47 10.85
N GLN A 12 1.31 10.76 11.45
CA GLN A 12 0.58 9.78 12.26
C GLN A 12 0.04 8.61 11.42
N GLU A 13 -0.52 8.93 10.25
CA GLU A 13 -1.03 7.92 9.31
C GLU A 13 0.11 7.09 8.75
N GLN A 14 1.22 7.73 8.39
CA GLN A 14 2.41 7.05 7.89
C GLN A 14 2.99 6.07 8.93
N ALA A 15 3.03 6.46 10.21
CA ALA A 15 3.47 5.57 11.30
C ALA A 15 2.54 4.35 11.43
N THR A 16 1.23 4.58 11.36
CA THR A 16 0.21 3.53 11.46
C THR A 16 0.29 2.56 10.28
N ILE A 17 0.38 3.07 9.05
CA ILE A 17 0.55 2.27 7.84
C ILE A 17 1.84 1.46 7.87
N ARG A 18 2.96 2.06 8.30
CA ARG A 18 4.24 1.34 8.47
C ARG A 18 4.14 0.21 9.48
N LEU A 19 3.48 0.44 10.61
CA LEU A 19 3.26 -0.58 11.64
C LEU A 19 2.49 -1.78 11.07
N TRP A 20 1.40 -1.53 10.33
CA TRP A 20 0.60 -2.60 9.73
C TRP A 20 1.32 -3.32 8.58
N ALA A 21 2.04 -2.59 7.73
CA ALA A 21 2.72 -3.14 6.55
C ALA A 21 3.85 -4.14 6.91
N HIS A 22 4.43 -4.01 8.11
CA HIS A 22 5.55 -4.84 8.57
C HIS A 22 5.23 -5.71 9.79
N GLY A 23 4.03 -5.55 10.38
CA GLY A 23 3.67 -6.27 11.59
C GLY A 23 3.30 -7.73 11.32
N LYS A 24 3.97 -8.64 12.03
CA LYS A 24 3.81 -10.10 11.85
C LYS A 24 2.54 -10.68 12.51
N SER A 25 1.89 -9.91 13.37
CA SER A 25 0.71 -10.36 14.14
C SER A 25 -0.62 -9.84 13.58
N PHE A 26 -0.60 -9.17 12.42
CA PHE A 26 -1.81 -8.64 11.78
C PHE A 26 -2.38 -9.62 10.75
N PRO A 27 -3.70 -9.60 10.50
CA PRO A 27 -4.30 -10.36 9.42
C PRO A 27 -3.66 -10.01 8.07
N LEU A 28 -3.39 -11.01 7.23
CA LEU A 28 -2.70 -10.85 5.94
C LEU A 28 -3.31 -9.74 5.07
N ARG A 29 -4.65 -9.64 5.02
CA ARG A 29 -5.34 -8.61 4.24
C ARG A 29 -5.04 -7.19 4.71
N LEU A 30 -4.90 -6.98 6.02
CA LEU A 30 -4.55 -5.67 6.58
C LEU A 30 -3.11 -5.31 6.21
N VAL A 31 -2.20 -6.27 6.34
CA VAL A 31 -0.79 -6.11 5.95
C VAL A 31 -0.68 -5.75 4.46
N GLN A 32 -1.35 -6.51 3.60
CA GLN A 32 -1.37 -6.26 2.15
C GLN A 32 -1.95 -4.89 1.80
N ARG A 33 -3.06 -4.47 2.43
CA ARG A 33 -3.65 -3.14 2.22
C ARG A 33 -2.71 -2.02 2.69
N ALA A 34 -2.06 -2.19 3.83
CA ALA A 34 -1.08 -1.22 4.32
C ALA A 34 0.13 -1.11 3.37
N GLN A 35 0.61 -2.22 2.81
CA GLN A 35 1.68 -2.22 1.81
C GLN A 35 1.27 -1.50 0.52
N ILE A 36 0.04 -1.70 0.04
CA ILE A 36 -0.51 -0.96 -1.12
C ILE A 36 -0.51 0.54 -0.85
N ILE A 37 -1.09 0.96 0.29
CA ILE A 37 -1.19 2.38 0.66
C ILE A 37 0.20 3.00 0.82
N GLN A 38 1.13 2.29 1.47
CA GLN A 38 2.51 2.74 1.64
C GLN A 38 3.18 3.01 0.29
N MET A 39 3.13 2.04 -0.62
CA MET A 39 3.76 2.16 -1.94
C MET A 39 3.09 3.24 -2.82
N ALA A 40 1.78 3.39 -2.72
CA ALA A 40 1.05 4.44 -3.43
C ALA A 40 1.41 5.84 -2.90
N ALA A 41 1.61 5.99 -1.58
CA ALA A 41 2.09 7.23 -0.98
C ALA A 41 3.54 7.55 -1.42
N ASP A 42 4.39 6.52 -1.52
CA ASP A 42 5.74 6.65 -2.07
C ASP A 42 5.74 7.05 -3.57
N GLY A 43 4.59 6.93 -4.26
CA GLY A 43 4.39 7.35 -5.65
C GLY A 43 4.56 6.22 -6.67
N ILE A 44 4.49 4.96 -6.22
CA ILE A 44 4.58 3.79 -7.10
C ILE A 44 3.21 3.59 -7.79
N PHE A 45 3.23 3.29 -9.09
CA PHE A 45 2.00 3.08 -9.85
C PHE A 45 1.30 1.77 -9.49
N SER A 46 -0.03 1.74 -9.58
CA SER A 46 -0.82 0.57 -9.17
C SER A 46 -0.45 -0.72 -9.90
N HIS A 47 0.00 -0.64 -11.15
CA HIS A 47 0.46 -1.82 -11.91
C HIS A 47 1.79 -2.37 -11.39
N ASP A 48 2.70 -1.49 -10.97
CA ASP A 48 3.96 -1.87 -10.34
C ASP A 48 3.74 -2.44 -8.94
N ILE A 49 2.83 -1.84 -8.16
CA ILE A 49 2.43 -2.37 -6.84
C ILE A 49 1.86 -3.78 -6.98
N ALA A 50 0.93 -3.99 -7.93
CA ALA A 50 0.33 -5.29 -8.22
C ALA A 50 1.42 -6.33 -8.55
N CYS A 51 2.39 -5.96 -9.41
CA CYS A 51 3.50 -6.82 -9.77
C CYS A 51 4.40 -7.16 -8.57
N ARG A 52 4.75 -6.17 -7.74
CA ARG A 52 5.61 -6.36 -6.55
C ARG A 52 4.96 -7.23 -5.48
N LEU A 53 3.64 -7.10 -5.29
CA LEU A 53 2.88 -7.86 -4.30
C LEU A 53 2.33 -9.19 -4.82
N GLY A 54 2.46 -9.47 -6.12
CA GLY A 54 1.91 -10.68 -6.74
C GLY A 54 0.37 -10.75 -6.68
N ILE A 55 -0.30 -9.59 -6.71
CA ILE A 55 -1.76 -9.48 -6.66
C ILE A 55 -2.32 -8.90 -7.96
N SER A 56 -3.63 -9.05 -8.16
CA SER A 56 -4.28 -8.51 -9.36
C SER A 56 -4.41 -6.98 -9.28
N ARG A 57 -4.30 -6.30 -10.42
CA ARG A 57 -4.47 -4.83 -10.51
C ARG A 57 -5.79 -4.32 -9.93
N PRO A 58 -6.95 -4.99 -10.07
CA PRO A 58 -8.19 -4.56 -9.41
C PRO A 58 -8.15 -4.61 -7.88
N THR A 59 -7.18 -5.31 -7.29
CA THR A 59 -7.02 -5.37 -5.83
C THR A 59 -6.32 -4.13 -5.27
N VAL A 60 -5.47 -3.48 -6.09
CA VAL A 60 -4.68 -2.29 -5.74
C VAL A 60 -5.54 -1.04 -5.85
#